data_AF-A0AAD1HGZ9-F1
#
_entry.id   AF-A0AAD1HGZ9-F1
#
_cell.length_a   1.000
_cell.length_b   1.000
_cell.length_c   1.000
_cell.angle_alpha   90.00
_cell.angle_beta   90.00
_cell.angle_gamma   90.00
#
_symmetry.space_group_name_H-M   'P 1'
#
loop_
_entity.id
_entity.type
_entity.pdbx_description
1 polymer ?
#
loop_
_entity_poly.entity_id
_entity_poly.type
_entity_poly.pdbx_seq_one_letter_code
_entity_poly.pdbx_strand_id
1 'polypeptide(L)'
;MATFKRYLMFQAMTFVFGIVGPLFLIIYFATQPDPTVRWAYWWGLFITAADILIALGLTASSAENKTPADVTIALALQKRMLRGEDDG
;
A
#
# COMPACT_ATOMS: atom_id res chain seq x y z
N MET A 1 2.21 -9.18 18.08
CA MET A 1 2.86 -9.31 16.75
C MET A 1 1.99 -8.84 15.57
N ALA A 2 1.00 -7.95 15.76
CA ALA A 2 0.11 -7.54 14.66
C ALA A 2 0.78 -6.56 13.68
N THR A 3 1.61 -5.64 14.18
CA THR A 3 2.31 -4.62 13.38
C THR A 3 3.36 -5.26 12.47
N PHE A 4 4.14 -6.21 12.97
CA PHE A 4 5.11 -6.97 12.17
C PHE A 4 4.42 -7.77 11.06
N LYS A 5 3.30 -8.44 11.37
CA LYS A 5 2.51 -9.17 10.37
C LYS A 5 1.97 -8.24 9.28
N ARG A 6 1.47 -7.06 9.64
CA ARG A 6 1.02 -6.04 8.68
C ARG A 6 2.16 -5.55 7.80
N TYR A 7 3.31 -5.25 8.39
CA TYR A 7 4.50 -4.80 7.66
C TYR A 7 4.97 -5.86 6.67
N LEU A 8 5.06 -7.13 7.09
CA LEU A 8 5.41 -8.25 6.24
C LEU A 8 4.40 -8.44 5.10
N MET A 9 3.10 -8.25 5.38
CA MET A 9 2.05 -8.34 4.38
C MET A 9 2.19 -7.24 3.33
N PHE A 10 2.34 -5.98 3.74
CA PHE A 10 2.53 -4.86 2.81
C PHE A 10 3.84 -4.98 2.02
N GLN A 11 4.91 -5.47 2.65
CA GLN A 11 6.20 -5.65 1.99
C GLN A 11 6.15 -6.78 0.96
N ALA A 12 5.50 -7.91 1.28
CA ALA A 12 5.26 -8.97 0.30
C ALA A 12 4.37 -8.49 -0.84
N MET A 13 3.33 -7.70 -0.54
CA MET A 13 2.44 -7.10 -1.54
C MET A 13 3.22 -6.16 -2.46
N THR A 14 4.07 -5.30 -1.90
CA THR A 14 4.93 -4.38 -2.65
C THR A 14 5.97 -5.13 -3.50
N PHE A 15 6.46 -6.29 -3.06
CA PHE A 15 7.40 -7.09 -3.84
C PHE A 15 6.72 -7.82 -5.00
N VAL A 16 5.53 -8.38 -4.75
CA VAL A 16 4.73 -9.08 -5.77
C VAL A 16 4.20 -8.11 -6.82
N PHE A 17 3.73 -6.93 -6.43
CA PHE A 17 3.19 -5.92 -7.36
C PHE A 17 4.26 -4.99 -7.93
N GLY A 18 5.24 -4.57 -7.12
CA GLY A 18 6.29 -3.63 -7.53
C GLY A 18 7.27 -4.18 -8.56
N ILE A 19 7.45 -5.51 -8.63
CA ILE A 19 8.34 -6.13 -9.61
C ILE A 19 7.64 -6.42 -10.95
N VAL A 20 6.30 -6.40 -10.99
CA VAL A 20 5.51 -6.73 -12.19
C VAL A 20 5.76 -5.71 -13.31
N GLY A 21 5.86 -4.42 -12.97
CA GLY A 21 6.14 -3.36 -13.95
C GLY A 21 7.49 -3.52 -14.67
N PRO A 22 8.62 -3.61 -13.95
CA PRO A 22 9.93 -3.87 -14.54
C PRO A 22 9.99 -5.22 -15.28
N LEU A 23 9.39 -6.29 -14.74
CA LEU A 23 9.40 -7.61 -15.37
C LEU A 23 8.65 -7.60 -16.71
N PHE A 24 7.51 -6.91 -16.78
CA PHE A 24 6.72 -6.80 -18.01
C PHE A 24 7.44 -6.01 -19.10
N LEU A 25 8.11 -4.92 -18.73
CA LEU A 25 8.97 -4.15 -19.63
C LEU A 25 10.16 -5.00 -20.13
N ILE A 26 10.81 -5.75 -19.24
CA ILE A 26 11.90 -6.67 -19.61
C ILE A 26 11.40 -7.71 -20.63
N ILE A 27 10.25 -8.35 -20.37
CA ILE A 27 9.68 -9.35 -21.29
C ILE A 27 9.34 -8.70 -22.64
N TYR A 28 8.73 -7.51 -22.66
CA TYR A 28 8.39 -6.83 -23.90
C TYR A 28 9.63 -6.53 -24.76
N PHE A 29 10.71 -6.03 -24.15
CA PHE A 29 11.94 -5.73 -24.88
C PHE A 29 12.78 -6.96 -25.20
N ALA A 30 12.70 -8.03 -24.38
CA ALA A 30 13.39 -9.30 -24.62
C ALA A 30 12.72 -10.15 -25.71
N THR A 31 11.41 -9.98 -25.91
CA THR A 31 10.70 -10.66 -26.99
C THR A 31 10.94 -9.86 -28.28
N GLN A 32 11.77 -10.39 -29.18
CA GLN A 32 11.98 -9.84 -30.53
C GLN A 32 10.63 -9.55 -31.23
N PRO A 33 10.59 -8.63 -32.23
CA PRO A 33 9.36 -8.05 -32.75
C PRO A 33 8.58 -9.06 -33.61
N ASP A 34 8.00 -10.06 -32.95
CA ASP A 34 7.04 -10.96 -33.54
C ASP A 34 5.66 -10.28 -33.47
N PRO A 35 5.00 -10.02 -34.61
CA PRO A 35 3.72 -9.32 -34.65
C PRO A 35 2.62 -10.06 -33.87
N THR A 36 2.80 -11.35 -33.56
CA THR A 36 1.86 -12.17 -32.80
C THR A 36 1.84 -11.81 -31.30
N VAL A 37 2.91 -11.22 -30.75
CA VAL A 37 2.99 -10.87 -29.32
C VAL A 37 2.51 -9.45 -28.99
N ARG A 38 2.13 -8.64 -29.99
CA ARG A 38 1.57 -7.29 -29.78
C ARG A 38 0.33 -7.27 -28.89
N TRP A 39 -0.50 -8.31 -28.96
CA TRP A 39 -1.69 -8.44 -28.12
C TRP A 39 -1.31 -8.59 -26.64
N ALA A 40 -0.24 -9.34 -26.36
CA ALA A 40 0.27 -9.58 -25.01
C ALA A 40 0.87 -8.30 -24.43
N TYR A 41 1.57 -7.49 -25.24
CA TYR A 41 2.08 -6.18 -24.82
C TYR A 41 0.96 -5.26 -24.32
N TRP A 42 -0.11 -5.10 -25.09
CA TRP A 42 -1.24 -4.24 -24.71
C TRP A 42 -1.96 -4.76 -23.47
N TRP A 43 -2.16 -6.08 -23.37
CA TRP A 43 -2.79 -6.66 -22.20
C TRP A 43 -1.95 -6.51 -20.93
N GLY A 44 -0.64 -6.74 -20.98
CA GLY A 44 0.14 -6.57 -19.78
C GLY A 44 0.49 -5.11 -19.46
N LEU A 45 0.47 -4.20 -20.44
CA LEU A 45 0.45 -2.76 -20.15
C LEU A 45 -0.84 -2.38 -19.40
N PHE A 46 -1.99 -2.91 -19.82
CA PHE A 46 -3.28 -2.70 -19.15
C PHE A 46 -3.30 -3.28 -17.73
N ILE A 47 -2.82 -4.51 -17.54
CA ILE A 47 -2.74 -5.15 -16.22
C ILE A 47 -1.79 -4.37 -15.31
N THR A 48 -0.63 -3.95 -15.82
CA THR A 48 0.33 -3.12 -15.06
C THR A 48 -0.27 -1.79 -14.67
N ALA A 49 -0.99 -1.12 -15.57
CA ALA A 49 -1.67 0.14 -15.27
C ALA A 49 -2.77 -0.05 -14.21
N ALA A 50 -3.58 -1.10 -14.32
CA ALA A 50 -4.59 -1.44 -13.33
C ALA A 50 -3.96 -1.71 -11.95
N ASP A 51 -2.83 -2.41 -11.91
CA ASP A 51 -2.09 -2.70 -10.68
C ASP A 51 -1.61 -1.43 -9.96
N ILE A 52 -1.05 -0.48 -10.72
CA ILE A 52 -0.64 0.84 -10.21
C ILE A 52 -1.85 1.63 -9.68
N LEU A 53 -2.98 1.62 -10.39
CA LEU A 53 -4.19 2.33 -9.96
C LEU A 53 -4.77 1.74 -8.67
N ILE A 54 -4.75 0.42 -8.52
CA ILE A 54 -5.15 -0.26 -7.28
C ILE A 54 -4.22 0.12 -6.13
N ALA A 55 -2.90 0.12 -6.35
CA ALA A 55 -1.93 0.55 -5.35
C ALA A 55 -2.18 2.00 -4.90
N LEU A 56 -2.40 2.92 -5.83
CA LEU A 56 -2.72 4.31 -5.53
C LEU A 56 -4.04 4.43 -4.75
N GLY A 57 -5.08 3.68 -5.11
CA GLY A 57 -6.36 3.65 -4.38
C GLY A 57 -6.22 3.12 -2.95
N LEU A 58 -5.43 2.07 -2.75
CA LEU A 58 -5.13 1.52 -1.43
C LEU A 58 -4.29 2.48 -0.57
N THR A 59 -3.31 3.17 -1.16
CA THR A 59 -2.53 4.20 -0.46
C THR A 59 -3.39 5.41 -0.09
N ALA A 60 -4.24 5.88 -1.02
CA ALA A 60 -5.15 7.00 -0.77
C ALA A 60 -6.18 6.69 0.32
N SER A 61 -6.77 5.49 0.31
CA SER A 61 -7.67 5.06 1.39
C SER A 61 -6.97 4.80 2.73
N SER A 62 -5.69 4.40 2.70
CA SER A 62 -4.89 4.23 3.92
C SER A 62 -4.46 5.57 4.55
N ALA A 63 -4.52 6.67 3.80
CA ALA A 63 -4.25 8.02 4.29
C ALA A 63 -5.40 8.61 5.12
N GLU A 64 -6.55 7.93 5.21
CA GLU A 64 -7.65 8.34 6.09
C GLU A 64 -7.26 8.13 7.56
N ASN A 65 -6.64 9.17 8.10
CA ASN A 65 -6.62 9.67 9.47
C ASN A 65 -7.17 8.72 10.55
N LYS A 66 -6.55 7.55 10.71
CA LYS A 66 -6.66 6.81 11.96
C LYS A 66 -5.83 7.59 12.96
N THR A 67 -6.49 8.42 13.77
CA THR A 67 -5.93 8.93 15.02
C THR A 67 -5.20 7.76 15.67
N PRO A 68 -3.87 7.83 15.83
CA PRO A 68 -3.10 6.74 16.40
C PRO A 68 -3.75 6.40 17.73
N ALA A 69 -3.98 5.11 18.01
CA ALA A 69 -4.61 4.69 19.25
C ALA A 69 -3.89 5.31 20.47
N ASP A 70 -2.58 5.55 20.33
CA ASP A 70 -1.72 6.24 21.28
C ASP A 70 -2.18 7.67 21.60
N VAL A 71 -2.66 8.43 20.61
CA VAL A 71 -3.18 9.80 20.79
C VAL A 71 -4.51 9.77 21.54
N THR A 72 -5.39 8.82 21.21
CA THR A 72 -6.66 8.63 21.91
C THR A 72 -6.45 8.23 23.37
N ILE A 73 -5.49 7.33 23.62
CA ILE A 73 -5.12 6.90 24.98
C ILE A 73 -4.50 8.07 25.75
N ALA A 74 -3.59 8.83 25.14
CA ALA A 74 -2.97 10.00 25.75
C ALA A 74 -4.00 11.08 26.13
N LEU A 75 -4.95 11.37 25.25
CA LEU A 75 -6.06 12.29 25.53
C LEU A 75 -6.96 11.80 26.68
N ALA A 76 -7.28 10.51 26.71
CA ALA A 76 -8.08 9.93 27.79
C ALA A 76 -7.37 9.99 29.15
N LEU A 77 -6.05 9.78 29.17
CA LEU A 77 -5.22 9.86 30.37
C LEU A 77 -5.08 11.31 30.86
N GLN A 78 -4.81 12.24 29.95
CA GLN A 78 -4.73 13.67 30.25
C GLN A 78 -6.04 14.20 30.84
N LYS A 79 -7.19 13.83 30.26
CA LYS A 79 -8.51 14.20 30.80
C LYS A 79 -8.72 13.66 32.22
N ARG A 80 -8.17 12.48 32.54
CA ARG A 80 -8.26 11.88 33.88
C ARG A 80 -7.40 12.60 34.91
N MET A 81 -6.22 13.07 34.52
CA MET A 81 -5.31 13.84 35.38
C MET A 81 -5.88 15.22 35.69
N LEU A 82 -6.38 15.94 34.68
CA LEU A 82 -7.01 17.25 34.88
C LEU A 82 -8.21 17.18 35.83
N ARG A 83 -9.00 16.09 35.77
CA ARG A 83 -10.12 15.89 36.68
C ARG A 83 -9.70 15.61 38.13
N GLY A 84 -8.53 15.00 38.35
CA GLY A 84 -8.04 14.75 39.70
C GLY A 84 -7.43 15.98 40.38
N GLU A 85 -7.08 17.01 39.61
CA GLU A 85 -6.47 18.26 40.10
C GLU A 85 -7.53 19.32 40.48
N ASP A 86 -8.74 19.26 39.91
CA ASP A 86 -9.88 20.12 40.28
C ASP A 86 -10.58 19.68 41.59
N ASP A 87 -10.30 18.46 42.08
CA ASP A 87 -10.96 17.83 43.23
C ASP A 87 -10.16 17.97 44.56
N GLY A 88 -9.00 18.67 44.57
CA GLY A 88 -8.09 18.83 45.72
C GLY A 88 -7.93 20.28 46.18
#